data_AF-A0A7C7KWM4-F1
#
_entry.id   AF-A0A7C7KWM4-F1
#
_cell.length_a   1.000
_cell.length_b   1.000
_cell.length_c   1.000
_cell.angle_alpha   90.00
_cell.angle_beta   90.00
_cell.angle_gamma   90.00
#
_symmetry.space_group_name_H-M   'P 1'
#
loop_
_entity.id
_entity.type
_entity.pdbx_description
1 polymer ?
#
loop_
_entity_poly.entity_id
_entity_poly.type
_entity_poly.pdbx_seq_one_letter_code
_entity_poly.pdbx_strand_id
1 'polypeptide(L)'
;MRLTIVVGIMMLTLIALVSVISLNTVRVMQRVATVRVVEGEAFVHRAGRESKRIPLKQGMLVKTFDVIRTGKLGRVVLHWVDDFELEIKPNTVLRIMRSSFNKSTKATISLFFLRTGEAVARVQRPLTPRSRFELRTPIVTAAVRGTAFSVRVNEDKSVTVKVFEGVVRLTIKPTGAVVTLREGQRMRISSSGIYEKSAL
;
A
#
# COMPACT_ATOMS: atom_id res chain seq x y z
N MET A 1 -25.97 13.92 -54.68
CA MET A 1 -25.13 12.70 -54.64
C MET A 1 -23.73 12.93 -54.06
N ARG A 2 -23.00 13.99 -54.42
CA ARG A 2 -21.65 14.25 -53.85
C ARG A 2 -21.64 14.60 -52.34
N LEU A 3 -22.63 15.36 -51.86
CA LEU A 3 -22.71 15.79 -50.45
C LEU A 3 -22.99 14.64 -49.47
N THR A 4 -23.87 13.70 -49.83
CA THR A 4 -24.21 12.54 -49.00
C THR A 4 -23.03 11.58 -48.82
N ILE A 5 -22.20 11.43 -49.87
CA ILE A 5 -20.99 10.61 -49.82
C ILE A 5 -19.94 11.23 -48.89
N VAL A 6 -19.73 12.56 -48.97
CA VAL A 6 -18.77 13.28 -48.12
C VAL A 6 -19.17 13.22 -46.65
N VAL A 7 -20.45 13.42 -46.33
CA VAL A 7 -20.96 13.32 -44.95
C VAL A 7 -20.80 11.90 -44.40
N GLY A 8 -21.04 10.86 -45.22
CA GLY A 8 -20.83 9.47 -44.82
C GLY A 8 -19.36 9.16 -44.50
N ILE A 9 -18.42 9.64 -45.31
CA ILE A 9 -16.98 9.48 -45.07
C ILE A 9 -16.55 10.21 -43.80
N MET A 10 -17.02 11.45 -43.59
CA MET A 10 -16.74 12.21 -42.36
C MET A 10 -17.31 11.54 -41.10
N MET A 11 -18.49 10.92 -41.19
CA MET A 11 -19.08 10.21 -40.06
C MET A 11 -18.31 8.92 -39.74
N LEU A 12 -17.86 8.19 -40.76
CA LEU A 12 -17.03 6.99 -40.60
C LEU A 12 -15.66 7.31 -39.99
N THR A 13 -15.01 8.39 -40.42
CA THR A 13 -13.72 8.82 -39.84
C THR A 13 -13.87 9.30 -38.40
N LEU A 14 -14.96 10.00 -38.07
CA LEU A 14 -15.26 10.41 -36.70
C LEU A 14 -15.53 9.19 -35.78
N ILE A 15 -16.27 8.19 -36.25
CA ILE A 15 -16.53 6.94 -35.52
C ILE A 15 -15.22 6.16 -35.30
N ALA A 16 -14.37 6.07 -36.33
CA ALA A 16 -13.06 5.43 -36.21
C ALA A 16 -12.16 6.15 -35.19
N LEU A 17 -12.14 7.49 -35.19
CA LEU A 17 -11.36 8.29 -34.24
C LEU A 17 -11.86 8.10 -32.80
N VAL A 18 -13.18 8.13 -32.58
CA VAL A 18 -13.80 7.87 -31.27
C VAL A 18 -13.52 6.44 -30.79
N SER A 19 -13.51 5.47 -31.70
CA SER A 19 -13.21 4.06 -31.39
C SER A 19 -11.75 3.87 -30.96
N VAL A 20 -10.79 4.52 -31.61
CA VAL A 20 -9.36 4.48 -31.25
C VAL A 20 -9.11 5.14 -29.89
N ILE A 21 -9.79 6.25 -29.58
CA ILE A 21 -9.70 6.92 -28.28
C ILE A 21 -10.29 6.04 -27.16
N SER A 22 -11.34 5.27 -27.46
CA SER A 22 -12.01 4.37 -26.50
C SER A 22 -11.18 3.12 -26.15
N LEU A 23 -10.26 2.70 -27.04
CA LEU A 23 -9.38 1.54 -26.80
C LEU A 23 -8.31 1.80 -25.73
N ASN A 24 -8.03 3.06 -25.39
CA ASN A 24 -7.05 3.39 -24.36
C ASN A 24 -7.65 3.44 -22.94
N THR A 25 -8.66 2.61 -22.69
CA THR A 25 -9.22 2.43 -21.35
C THR A 25 -8.12 1.86 -20.44
N VAL A 26 -7.51 2.73 -19.64
CA VAL A 26 -6.51 2.37 -18.64
C VAL A 26 -7.15 1.38 -17.66
N ARG A 27 -6.92 0.08 -17.88
CA ARG A 27 -7.41 -0.98 -16.99
C ARG A 27 -6.56 -0.99 -15.71
N VAL A 28 -6.94 -0.13 -14.76
CA VAL A 28 -6.48 -0.22 -13.37
C VAL A 28 -7.31 -1.31 -12.69
N MET A 29 -6.66 -2.41 -12.33
CA MET A 29 -7.27 -3.52 -11.61
C MET A 29 -6.93 -3.42 -10.13
N GLN A 30 -7.89 -3.73 -9.27
CA GLN A 30 -7.62 -3.87 -7.85
C GLN A 30 -6.78 -5.13 -7.58
N ARG A 31 -5.79 -5.00 -6.70
CA ARG A 31 -5.01 -6.13 -6.17
C ARG A 31 -5.57 -6.50 -4.79
N VAL A 32 -5.88 -7.79 -4.60
CA VAL A 32 -6.35 -8.34 -3.32
C VAL A 32 -5.22 -9.10 -2.64
N ALA A 33 -5.23 -9.11 -1.31
CA ALA A 33 -4.35 -9.93 -0.51
C ALA A 33 -5.11 -11.16 0.00
N THR A 34 -4.43 -12.29 0.06
CA THR A 34 -4.91 -13.50 0.73
C THR A 34 -4.33 -13.54 2.13
N VAL A 35 -5.16 -13.86 3.11
CA VAL A 35 -4.74 -14.10 4.49
C VAL A 35 -4.04 -15.45 4.55
N ARG A 36 -2.74 -15.46 4.80
CA ARG A 36 -1.92 -16.68 4.89
C ARG A 36 -1.88 -17.24 6.30
N VAL A 37 -1.75 -16.37 7.29
CA VAL A 37 -1.64 -16.76 8.70
C VAL A 37 -2.58 -15.88 9.51
N VAL A 38 -3.26 -16.48 10.49
CA VAL A 38 -3.98 -15.80 11.56
C VAL A 38 -3.66 -16.52 12.87
N GLU A 39 -3.07 -15.80 13.81
CA GLU A 39 -2.86 -16.26 15.18
C GLU A 39 -3.56 -15.29 16.13
N GLY A 40 -4.14 -15.81 17.21
CA GLY A 40 -4.88 -15.00 18.18
C GLY A 40 -6.08 -14.26 17.58
N GLU A 41 -6.50 -13.18 18.24
CA GLU A 41 -7.63 -12.38 17.79
C GLU A 41 -7.25 -11.43 16.65
N ALA A 42 -7.91 -11.59 15.50
CA ALA A 42 -7.77 -10.68 14.38
C ALA A 42 -9.09 -10.49 13.62
N PHE A 43 -9.34 -9.26 13.18
CA PHE A 43 -10.59 -8.88 12.53
C PHE A 43 -10.35 -7.98 11.33
N VAL A 44 -11.25 -8.08 10.35
CA VAL A 44 -11.37 -7.15 9.24
C VAL A 44 -12.68 -6.37 9.35
N HIS A 45 -12.59 -5.07 9.15
CA HIS A 45 -13.72 -4.18 8.95
C HIS A 45 -13.75 -3.81 7.48
N ARG A 46 -14.87 -4.12 6.81
CA ARG A 46 -15.02 -3.86 5.38
C ARG A 46 -15.35 -2.39 5.12
N ALA A 47 -14.95 -1.89 3.96
CA ALA A 47 -15.32 -0.57 3.48
C ALA A 47 -16.85 -0.34 3.59
N GLY A 48 -17.26 0.80 4.15
CA GLY A 48 -18.67 1.15 4.36
C GLY A 48 -19.37 0.37 5.47
N ARG A 49 -18.68 -0.54 6.17
CA ARG A 49 -19.20 -1.32 7.31
C ARG A 49 -18.21 -1.32 8.46
N GLU A 50 -17.74 -0.13 8.84
CA GLU A 50 -16.66 0.03 9.83
C GLU A 50 -17.06 -0.45 11.23
N SER A 51 -18.34 -0.49 11.58
CA SER A 51 -18.84 -1.02 12.86
C SER A 51 -18.85 -2.56 12.93
N LYS A 52 -18.93 -3.25 11.79
CA LYS A 52 -19.01 -4.71 11.76
C LYS A 52 -17.61 -5.34 11.84
N ARG A 53 -17.34 -5.99 12.96
CA ARG A 53 -16.13 -6.77 13.20
C ARG A 53 -16.27 -8.18 12.61
N ILE A 54 -15.51 -8.49 11.55
CA ILE A 54 -15.52 -9.82 10.92
C ILE A 54 -14.21 -10.55 11.30
N PRO A 55 -14.26 -11.70 11.99
CA PRO A 55 -13.05 -12.47 12.27
C PRO A 55 -12.29 -12.83 11.00
N LEU A 56 -10.99 -12.61 11.02
CA LEU A 56 -10.11 -13.03 9.93
C LEU A 56 -9.84 -14.53 10.03
N LYS A 57 -9.82 -15.20 8.88
CA LYS A 57 -9.49 -16.62 8.74
C LYS A 57 -8.49 -16.78 7.60
N GLN A 58 -7.65 -17.81 7.68
CA GLN A 58 -6.78 -18.20 6.58
C GLN A 58 -7.59 -18.43 5.29
N GLY A 59 -7.03 -18.03 4.15
CA GLY A 59 -7.68 -18.09 2.84
C GLY A 59 -8.63 -16.93 2.53
N MET A 60 -9.03 -16.12 3.53
CA MET A 60 -9.88 -14.95 3.27
C MET A 60 -9.16 -13.91 2.41
N LEU A 61 -9.93 -13.21 1.58
CA LEU A 61 -9.44 -12.08 0.80
C LEU A 61 -9.66 -10.75 1.55
N VAL A 62 -8.63 -9.92 1.59
CA VAL A 62 -8.68 -8.52 2.02
C VAL A 62 -8.31 -7.60 0.86
N LYS A 63 -8.93 -6.42 0.82
CA LYS A 63 -8.87 -5.53 -0.34
C LYS A 63 -8.76 -4.07 0.06
N THR A 64 -8.62 -3.21 -0.95
CA THR A 64 -8.63 -1.76 -0.77
C THR A 64 -9.79 -1.32 0.13
N PHE A 65 -9.48 -0.38 1.02
CA PHE A 65 -10.32 0.19 2.07
C PHE A 65 -10.68 -0.71 3.25
N ASP A 66 -10.28 -1.97 3.26
CA ASP A 66 -10.40 -2.79 4.46
C ASP A 66 -9.46 -2.30 5.58
N VAL A 67 -9.93 -2.42 6.82
CA VAL A 67 -9.14 -2.16 8.03
C VAL A 67 -8.94 -3.48 8.77
N ILE A 68 -7.67 -3.84 8.96
CA ILE A 68 -7.26 -5.01 9.73
C ILE A 68 -6.92 -4.57 11.14
N ARG A 69 -7.41 -5.33 12.13
CA ARG A 69 -7.14 -5.12 13.55
C ARG A 69 -6.67 -6.42 14.19
N THR A 70 -5.58 -6.35 14.95
CA THR A 70 -5.06 -7.48 15.73
C THR A 70 -5.13 -7.16 17.23
N GLY A 71 -5.44 -8.16 18.04
CA GLY A 71 -5.41 -8.08 19.50
C GLY A 71 -4.00 -8.23 20.08
N LYS A 72 -3.91 -8.41 21.41
CA LYS A 72 -2.64 -8.50 22.16
C LYS A 72 -1.76 -9.71 21.77
N LEU A 73 -2.39 -10.81 21.36
CA LEU A 73 -1.72 -12.01 20.83
C LEU A 73 -1.99 -12.17 19.33
N GLY A 74 -2.55 -11.15 18.68
CA GLY A 74 -3.02 -11.20 17.31
C GLY A 74 -1.87 -11.04 16.31
N ARG A 75 -1.77 -11.93 15.33
CA ARG A 75 -0.83 -11.81 14.21
C ARG A 75 -1.51 -12.20 12.91
N VAL A 76 -1.32 -11.40 11.87
CA VAL A 76 -1.86 -11.68 10.54
C VAL A 76 -0.77 -11.53 9.49
N VAL A 77 -0.64 -12.50 8.59
CA VAL A 77 0.23 -12.38 7.41
C VAL A 77 -0.64 -12.31 6.16
N LEU A 78 -0.49 -11.22 5.41
CA LEU A 78 -1.18 -10.98 4.15
C LEU A 78 -0.21 -11.16 2.99
N HIS A 79 -0.65 -11.87 1.95
CA HIS A 79 0.15 -12.13 0.76
C HIS A 79 -0.59 -11.69 -0.50
N TRP A 80 0.06 -10.88 -1.33
CA TRP A 80 -0.45 -10.51 -2.65
C TRP A 80 0.09 -11.45 -3.72
N VAL A 81 -0.52 -11.46 -4.91
CA VAL A 81 -0.15 -12.38 -6.01
C VAL A 81 1.22 -12.12 -6.66
N ASP A 82 1.93 -11.09 -6.22
CA ASP A 82 3.21 -10.62 -6.75
C ASP A 82 4.27 -10.55 -5.66
N ASP A 83 4.28 -11.55 -4.77
CA ASP A 83 5.30 -11.79 -3.75
C ASP A 83 5.55 -10.59 -2.80
N PHE A 84 4.54 -9.73 -2.67
CA PHE A 84 4.48 -8.74 -1.60
C PHE A 84 3.80 -9.37 -0.38
N GLU A 85 4.52 -9.37 0.74
CA GLU A 85 4.01 -9.81 2.03
C GLU A 85 3.93 -8.64 3.02
N LEU A 86 2.83 -8.59 3.77
CA LEU A 86 2.63 -7.68 4.87
C LEU A 86 2.23 -8.46 6.12
N GLU A 87 3.12 -8.49 7.09
CA GLU A 87 2.86 -9.02 8.41
C GLU A 87 2.39 -7.91 9.34
N ILE A 88 1.27 -8.15 10.00
CA ILE A 88 0.59 -7.25 10.93
C ILE A 88 0.75 -7.86 12.32
N LYS A 89 1.54 -7.20 13.16
CA LYS A 89 1.93 -7.67 14.50
C LYS A 89 0.80 -7.41 15.53
N PRO A 90 0.97 -7.80 16.81
CA PRO A 90 -0.01 -7.51 17.85
C PRO A 90 -0.38 -6.02 18.00
N ASN A 91 -1.56 -5.77 18.55
CA ASN A 91 -2.09 -4.43 18.87
C ASN A 91 -2.03 -3.45 17.70
N THR A 92 -2.29 -3.95 16.49
CA THR A 92 -2.12 -3.19 15.25
C THR A 92 -3.45 -2.83 14.63
N VAL A 93 -3.54 -1.59 14.13
CA VAL A 93 -4.65 -1.14 13.27
C VAL A 93 -4.06 -0.65 11.96
N LEU A 94 -4.32 -1.39 10.88
CA LEU A 94 -3.79 -1.08 9.56
C LEU A 94 -4.92 -1.00 8.52
N ARG A 95 -4.97 0.09 7.77
CA ARG A 95 -5.90 0.29 6.65
C ARG A 95 -5.17 0.10 5.34
N ILE A 96 -5.74 -0.71 4.45
CA ILE A 96 -5.30 -0.79 3.05
C ILE A 96 -5.91 0.42 2.33
N MET A 97 -5.15 1.48 2.11
CA MET A 97 -5.69 2.68 1.45
C MET A 97 -5.91 2.46 -0.04
N ARG A 98 -4.97 1.75 -0.70
CA ARG A 98 -5.06 1.41 -2.12
C ARG A 98 -4.14 0.26 -2.43
N SER A 99 -4.65 -0.75 -3.12
CA SER A 99 -3.81 -1.75 -3.79
C SER A 99 -4.33 -2.00 -5.19
N SER A 100 -3.55 -1.60 -6.21
CA SER A 100 -3.99 -1.66 -7.60
C SER A 100 -2.83 -1.84 -8.58
N PHE A 101 -3.07 -2.55 -9.68
CA PHE A 101 -2.16 -2.73 -10.79
C PHE A 101 -2.72 -2.08 -12.05
N ASN A 102 -1.91 -1.29 -12.74
CA ASN A 102 -2.25 -0.72 -14.03
C ASN A 102 -1.68 -1.60 -15.15
N LYS A 103 -2.55 -2.22 -15.95
CA LYS A 103 -2.13 -3.14 -17.03
C LYS A 103 -1.33 -2.46 -18.14
N SER A 104 -1.65 -1.20 -18.46
CA SER A 104 -1.00 -0.43 -19.53
C SER A 104 0.42 -0.01 -19.13
N THR A 105 0.57 0.56 -17.93
CA THR A 105 1.88 1.05 -17.46
C THR A 105 2.71 0.02 -16.71
N LYS A 106 2.14 -1.17 -16.45
CA LYS A 106 2.66 -2.20 -15.54
C LYS A 106 2.95 -1.67 -14.12
N ALA A 107 2.40 -0.51 -13.76
CA ALA A 107 2.67 0.14 -12.49
C ALA A 107 1.80 -0.44 -11.38
N THR A 108 2.39 -0.60 -10.20
CA THR A 108 1.65 -1.01 -9.02
C THR A 108 1.61 0.09 -7.97
N ILE A 109 0.42 0.32 -7.42
CA ILE A 109 0.21 1.23 -6.29
C ILE A 109 -0.14 0.39 -5.06
N SER A 110 0.57 0.60 -3.96
CA SER A 110 0.35 -0.08 -2.67
C SER A 110 0.53 0.94 -1.55
N LEU A 111 -0.60 1.39 -1.01
CA LEU A 111 -0.67 2.43 0.00
C LEU A 111 -1.34 1.86 1.25
N PHE A 112 -0.63 1.95 2.37
CA PHE A 112 -1.09 1.46 3.66
C PHE A 112 -1.05 2.60 4.68
N PHE A 113 -1.98 2.58 5.62
CA PHE A 113 -1.98 3.47 6.77
C PHE A 113 -1.96 2.65 8.06
N LEU A 114 -0.85 2.74 8.78
CA LEU A 114 -0.64 2.13 10.09
C LEU A 114 -0.98 3.17 11.17
N ARG A 115 -2.04 2.92 11.92
CA ARG A 115 -2.49 3.84 12.98
C ARG A 115 -1.82 3.55 14.32
N THR A 116 -1.65 2.28 14.66
CA THR A 116 -1.05 1.79 15.92
C THR A 116 -0.34 0.47 15.64
N GLY A 117 0.58 0.07 16.52
CA GLY A 117 1.22 -1.24 16.47
C GLY A 117 2.35 -1.30 15.45
N GLU A 118 2.58 -2.46 14.84
CA GLU A 118 3.69 -2.68 13.93
C GLU A 118 3.29 -3.46 12.68
N ALA A 119 3.84 -3.04 11.55
CA ALA A 119 3.75 -3.76 10.30
C ALA A 119 5.15 -4.03 9.74
N VAL A 120 5.38 -5.26 9.30
CA VAL A 120 6.61 -5.71 8.63
C VAL A 120 6.25 -5.98 7.18
N ALA A 121 6.91 -5.28 6.25
CA ALA A 121 6.67 -5.39 4.82
C ALA A 121 7.90 -6.00 4.14
N ARG A 122 7.66 -7.03 3.32
CA ARG A 122 8.66 -7.64 2.43
C ARG A 122 8.20 -7.41 0.99
N VAL A 123 8.88 -6.51 0.29
CA VAL A 123 8.54 -6.10 -1.08
C VAL A 123 9.59 -6.68 -2.04
N GLN A 124 9.43 -7.93 -2.46
CA GLN A 124 10.41 -8.66 -3.27
C GLN A 124 10.20 -8.53 -4.79
N ARG A 125 9.17 -7.79 -5.21
CA ARG A 125 8.84 -7.60 -6.62
C ARG A 125 9.58 -6.42 -7.26
N PRO A 126 9.90 -6.49 -8.56
CA PRO A 126 10.39 -5.35 -9.32
C PRO A 126 9.31 -4.26 -9.40
N LEU A 127 9.70 -3.03 -9.07
CA LEU A 127 8.82 -1.86 -9.12
C LEU A 127 9.21 -0.99 -10.32
N THR A 128 8.26 -0.76 -11.24
CA THR A 128 8.48 0.17 -12.35
C THR A 128 8.68 1.60 -11.82
N PRO A 129 9.27 2.53 -12.60
CA PRO A 129 9.43 3.92 -12.16
C PRO A 129 8.12 4.61 -11.75
N ARG A 130 7.00 4.18 -12.34
CA ARG A 130 5.63 4.65 -12.05
C ARG A 130 4.97 3.93 -10.87
N SER A 131 5.59 2.88 -10.34
CA SER A 131 5.09 2.15 -9.17
C SER A 131 5.33 2.94 -7.89
N ARG A 132 4.43 2.76 -6.93
CA ARG A 132 4.43 3.48 -5.66
C ARG A 132 4.10 2.53 -4.53
N PHE A 133 5.01 2.42 -3.58
CA PHE A 133 4.78 1.76 -2.30
C PHE A 133 4.95 2.78 -1.19
N GLU A 134 3.92 2.93 -0.35
CA GLU A 134 4.00 3.79 0.83
C GLU A 134 3.32 3.12 2.04
N LEU A 135 4.03 3.10 3.16
CA LEU A 135 3.46 2.83 4.47
C LEU A 135 3.44 4.13 5.27
N ARG A 136 2.24 4.64 5.52
CA ARG A 136 2.01 5.90 6.21
C ARG A 136 1.62 5.66 7.65
N THR A 137 2.09 6.52 8.52
CA THR A 137 1.68 6.65 9.92
C THR A 137 1.16 8.09 10.13
N PRO A 138 0.68 8.47 11.33
CA PRO A 138 0.32 9.85 11.60
C PRO A 138 1.45 10.85 11.32
N ILE A 139 2.71 10.51 11.64
CA ILE A 139 3.86 11.44 11.57
C ILE A 139 4.92 11.11 10.52
N VAL A 140 4.92 9.91 9.93
CA VAL A 140 5.94 9.47 8.97
C VAL A 140 5.30 8.79 7.76
N THR A 141 5.83 9.07 6.56
CA THR A 141 5.59 8.29 5.35
C THR A 141 6.86 7.53 4.98
N ALA A 142 6.80 6.21 4.95
CA ALA A 142 7.88 5.35 4.46
C ALA A 142 7.61 4.94 3.01
N ALA A 143 8.44 5.43 2.09
CA ALA A 143 8.39 5.10 0.66
C ALA A 143 9.58 4.21 0.29
N VAL A 144 9.31 3.13 -0.44
CA VAL A 144 10.33 2.12 -0.71
C VAL A 144 10.38 1.68 -2.16
N ARG A 145 11.55 1.17 -2.56
CA ARG A 145 11.75 0.41 -3.78
C ARG A 145 12.55 -0.86 -3.45
N GLY A 146 11.88 -2.02 -3.41
CA GLY A 146 12.53 -3.32 -3.18
C GLY A 146 13.16 -3.46 -1.79
N THR A 147 12.37 -3.67 -0.74
CA THR A 147 12.87 -3.63 0.65
C THR A 147 12.16 -4.60 1.57
N ALA A 148 12.90 -5.10 2.56
CA ALA A 148 12.35 -5.66 3.78
C ALA A 148 12.51 -4.65 4.92
N PHE A 149 11.40 -4.21 5.52
CA PHE A 149 11.43 -3.18 6.57
C PHE A 149 10.26 -3.34 7.55
N SER A 150 10.39 -2.77 8.75
CA SER A 150 9.27 -2.60 9.67
C SER A 150 9.02 -1.15 10.02
N VAL A 151 7.75 -0.85 10.31
CA VAL A 151 7.30 0.43 10.85
C VAL A 151 6.46 0.14 12.08
N ARG A 152 6.84 0.72 13.21
CA ARG A 152 6.13 0.63 14.48
C ARG A 152 5.68 2.01 14.93
N VAL A 153 4.41 2.14 15.30
CA VAL A 153 3.89 3.29 16.04
C VAL A 153 3.87 2.90 17.52
N ASN A 154 4.74 3.53 18.31
CA ASN A 154 4.90 3.25 19.72
C ASN A 154 3.76 3.90 20.55
N GLU A 155 3.66 3.54 21.82
CA GLU A 155 2.62 4.04 22.73
C GLU A 155 2.72 5.56 22.94
N ASP A 156 3.95 6.08 23.03
CA ASP A 156 4.30 7.50 23.11
C ASP A 156 4.09 8.28 21.78
N LYS A 157 3.46 7.64 20.78
CA LYS A 157 3.20 8.17 19.43
C LYS A 157 4.45 8.41 18.59
N SER A 158 5.64 8.07 19.08
CA SER A 158 6.82 8.03 18.24
C SER A 158 6.71 6.91 17.21
N VAL A 159 7.44 7.05 16.11
CA VAL A 159 7.54 6.03 15.06
C VAL A 159 8.94 5.48 15.03
N THR A 160 9.06 4.15 15.01
CA THR A 160 10.33 3.46 14.77
C THR A 160 10.28 2.78 13.41
N VAL A 161 11.28 3.03 12.58
CA VAL A 161 11.47 2.35 11.29
C VAL A 161 12.76 1.54 11.36
N LYS A 162 12.70 0.29 10.90
CA LYS A 162 13.84 -0.62 10.80
C LYS A 162 13.97 -1.12 9.37
N VAL A 163 15.17 -1.07 8.80
CA VAL A 163 15.43 -1.53 7.42
C VAL A 163 16.32 -2.77 7.45
N PHE A 164 15.74 -3.90 7.07
CA PHE A 164 16.43 -5.19 7.04
C PHE A 164 17.10 -5.45 5.69
N GLU A 165 16.55 -4.90 4.60
CA GLU A 165 17.10 -5.03 3.25
C GLU A 165 16.69 -3.82 2.40
N GLY A 166 17.63 -3.33 1.58
CA GLY A 166 17.39 -2.26 0.61
C GLY A 166 17.37 -0.86 1.22
N VAL A 167 16.56 0.04 0.65
CA VAL A 167 16.56 1.48 0.98
C VAL A 167 15.14 2.02 1.18
N VAL A 168 14.93 2.67 2.31
CA VAL A 168 13.66 3.31 2.69
C VAL A 168 13.84 4.82 2.73
N ARG A 169 13.03 5.56 1.97
CA ARG A 169 12.95 7.01 2.05
C ARG A 169 11.80 7.40 3.00
N LEU A 170 12.13 8.12 4.04
CA LEU A 170 11.20 8.61 5.05
C LEU A 170 10.91 10.08 4.82
N THR A 171 9.64 10.45 4.91
CA THR A 171 9.19 11.84 5.00
C THR A 171 8.56 12.04 6.37
N ILE A 172 9.16 12.92 7.18
CA ILE A 172 8.72 13.29 8.52
C ILE A 172 7.72 14.44 8.38
N LYS A 173 6.44 14.16 8.65
CA LYS A 173 5.35 15.10 8.37
C LYS A 173 5.40 16.39 9.20
N PRO A 174 5.74 16.36 10.51
CA PRO A 174 5.80 17.59 11.30
C PRO A 174 6.81 18.62 10.78
N THR A 175 7.93 18.17 10.21
CA THR A 175 9.03 19.05 9.78
C THR A 175 9.17 19.15 8.25
N GLY A 176 8.52 18.26 7.50
CA GLY A 176 8.75 18.07 6.07
C GLY A 176 10.09 17.41 5.73
N ALA A 177 10.92 17.08 6.73
CA ALA A 177 12.24 16.53 6.50
C ALA A 177 12.20 15.18 5.76
N VAL A 178 13.14 14.98 4.85
CA VAL A 178 13.28 13.74 4.10
C VAL A 178 14.60 13.08 4.48
N VAL A 179 14.52 11.85 4.98
CA VAL A 179 15.68 11.08 5.46
C VAL A 179 15.69 9.71 4.78
N THR A 180 16.87 9.23 4.41
CA THR A 180 17.03 7.91 3.82
C THR A 180 17.67 6.95 4.82
N LEU A 181 17.04 5.80 5.01
CA LEU A 181 17.57 4.66 5.75
C LEU A 181 17.99 3.56 4.79
N ARG A 182 19.15 2.98 5.05
CA ARG A 182 19.69 1.81 4.36
C ARG A 182 19.57 0.58 5.24
N GLU A 183 19.80 -0.57 4.66
CA GLU A 183 19.99 -1.84 5.36
C GLU A 183 20.88 -1.70 6.61
N GLY A 184 20.50 -2.42 7.67
CA GLY A 184 21.21 -2.37 8.95
C GLY A 184 20.89 -1.12 9.79
N GLN A 185 20.01 -0.23 9.31
CA GLN A 185 19.70 1.03 10.01
C GLN A 185 18.30 1.03 10.60
N ARG A 186 18.20 1.71 11.74
CA ARG A 186 16.93 2.07 12.37
C ARG A 186 16.86 3.57 12.63
N MET A 187 15.64 4.07 12.72
CA MET A 187 15.39 5.45 13.13
C MET A 187 14.16 5.52 14.03
N ARG A 188 14.28 6.27 15.12
CA ARG A 188 13.14 6.66 15.96
C ARG A 188 12.81 8.12 15.68
N ILE A 189 11.53 8.43 15.52
CA ILE A 189 11.02 9.77 15.22
C ILE A 189 9.96 10.10 16.27
N SER A 190 10.15 11.17 17.04
CA SER A 190 9.17 11.67 18.02
C SER A 190 7.97 12.32 17.33
N SER A 191 6.91 12.57 18.07
CA SER A 191 5.74 13.34 17.59
C SER A 191 6.07 14.77 17.18
N SER A 192 7.09 15.39 17.79
CA SER A 192 7.62 16.72 17.43
C SER A 192 8.51 16.71 16.18
N GLY A 193 8.82 15.54 15.64
CA GLY A 193 9.67 15.39 14.45
C GLY A 193 11.17 15.38 14.73
N ILE A 194 11.59 15.31 16.00
CA ILE A 194 12.98 15.01 16.37
C ILE A 194 13.23 13.55 16.03
N TYR A 195 14.38 13.26 15.42
CA TYR A 195 14.72 11.89 15.02
C TYR A 195 16.14 11.53 15.41
N GLU A 196 16.31 10.25 15.77
CA GLU A 196 17.59 9.64 16.10
C GLU A 196 17.78 8.41 15.20
N LYS A 197 18.95 8.35 14.56
CA LYS A 197 19.35 7.26 13.68
C LYS A 197 20.41 6.41 14.36
N SER A 198 20.28 5.08 14.26
CA SER A 198 21.23 4.13 14.84
C SER A 198 21.38 2.89 13.95
N ALA A 199 22.40 2.06 14.22
CA ALA A 199 22.47 0.70 13.69
C ALA A 199 21.39 -0.20 14.33
N LEU A 200 21.02 -1.28 13.64
CA LEU A 200 19.99 -2.23 14.08
C LEU A 200 20.37 -3.00 15.34
#